data_AF-A0A6A7LTE3-F1
#
_entry.id   AF-A0A6A7LTE3-F1
#
_cell.length_a   1.000
_cell.length_b   1.000
_cell.length_c   1.000
_cell.angle_alpha   90.00
_cell.angle_beta   90.00
_cell.angle_gamma   90.00
#
_symmetry.space_group_name_H-M   'P 1'
#
loop_
_entity.id
_entity.type
_entity.pdbx_description
1 polymer ?
#
loop_
_entity_poly.entity_id
_entity_poly.type
_entity_poly.pdbx_seq_one_letter_code
_entity_poly.pdbx_strand_id
1 'polypeptide(L)'
;MATLDVSHAQLYVNAREMANQGNGHSDVEPLMAFLRHFPVVESVERFVDVLGPSIFEAHVSNASGLLGEGARYGDGDVDMDRVIGRLARVARYLVTETLEPDNDRAAHMREAQHGMASVLRKLQEKGGG
;
A
#
# COMPACT_ATOMS: atom_id res chain seq x y z
N MET A 1 4.37 -14.15 11.63
CA MET A 1 4.43 -13.87 10.18
C MET A 1 3.15 -13.18 9.80
N ALA A 2 3.24 -12.14 8.98
CA ALA A 2 2.11 -11.34 8.53
C ALA A 2 2.14 -11.16 7.00
N THR A 3 0.95 -11.11 6.41
CA THR A 3 0.73 -10.56 5.07
C THR A 3 0.43 -9.07 5.23
N LEU A 4 1.15 -8.21 4.51
CA LEU A 4 0.82 -6.79 4.44
C LEU A 4 0.15 -6.49 3.10
N ASP A 5 -1.09 -6.04 3.16
CA ASP A 5 -1.76 -5.46 2.00
C ASP A 5 -1.51 -3.95 1.97
N VAL A 6 -0.84 -3.49 0.91
CA VAL A 6 -0.46 -2.07 0.75
C VAL A 6 -1.68 -1.19 0.55
N SER A 7 -2.65 -1.63 -0.26
CA SER A 7 -3.82 -0.84 -0.61
C SER A 7 -4.73 -0.67 0.62
N HIS A 8 -5.00 -1.74 1.37
CA HIS A 8 -5.79 -1.68 2.59
C HIS A 8 -5.10 -0.88 3.70
N ALA A 9 -3.77 -0.98 3.82
CA ALA A 9 -3.01 -0.14 4.73
C ALA A 9 -3.17 1.35 4.39
N GLN A 10 -3.13 1.71 3.09
CA GLN A 10 -3.37 3.09 2.67
C GLN A 10 -4.82 3.55 2.92
N LEU A 11 -5.82 2.70 2.64
CA LEU A 11 -7.22 3.03 2.94
C LEU A 11 -7.41 3.33 4.44
N TYR A 12 -6.74 2.58 5.32
CA TYR A 12 -6.73 2.88 6.75
C TYR A 12 -6.09 4.24 7.07
N VAL A 13 -4.94 4.56 6.46
CA VAL A 13 -4.27 5.87 6.63
C VAL A 13 -5.21 7.00 6.21
N ASN A 14 -5.80 6.90 5.02
CA ASN A 14 -6.76 7.87 4.50
C ASN A 14 -7.98 8.03 5.41
N ALA A 15 -8.56 6.90 5.87
CA ALA A 15 -9.70 6.93 6.76
C ALA A 15 -9.38 7.56 8.11
N ARG A 16 -8.18 7.32 8.66
CA ARG A 16 -7.74 7.97 9.91
C ARG A 16 -7.54 9.46 9.73
N GLU A 17 -6.93 9.89 8.63
CA GLU A 17 -6.74 11.30 8.33
C GLU A 17 -8.09 12.02 8.20
N MET A 18 -9.00 11.47 7.40
CA MET A 18 -10.36 12.02 7.23
C MET A 18 -11.12 12.10 8.56
N ALA A 19 -11.05 11.05 9.38
CA ALA A 19 -11.70 11.00 10.68
C ALA A 19 -11.17 12.10 11.63
N ASN A 20 -9.87 12.42 11.55
CA ASN A 20 -9.25 13.46 12.36
C ASN A 20 -9.61 14.88 11.87
N GLN A 21 -9.82 15.06 10.55
CA GLN A 21 -10.21 16.34 9.98
C GLN A 21 -11.71 16.64 10.11
N GLY A 22 -12.53 15.64 10.45
CA GLY A 22 -13.99 15.79 10.51
C GLY A 22 -14.66 15.88 9.14
N ASN A 23 -13.97 15.44 8.07
CA ASN A 23 -14.41 15.55 6.67
C ASN A 23 -15.21 14.32 6.19
N GLY A 24 -15.90 13.62 7.10
CA GLY A 24 -16.66 12.42 6.78
C GLY A 24 -18.01 12.73 6.12
N HIS A 25 -18.42 11.91 5.13
CA HIS A 25 -19.81 11.88 4.69
C HIS A 25 -20.68 11.34 5.85
N SER A 26 -21.92 11.83 6.00
CA SER A 26 -22.82 11.41 7.08
C SER A 26 -22.99 9.90 7.18
N ASP A 27 -22.95 9.22 6.03
CA ASP A 27 -23.17 7.78 5.91
C ASP A 27 -22.03 6.95 6.52
N VAL A 28 -20.86 7.53 6.74
CA VAL A 28 -19.68 6.86 7.33
C VAL A 28 -19.30 7.44 8.70
N GLU A 29 -20.10 8.33 9.27
CA GLU A 29 -19.79 8.96 10.57
C GLU A 29 -19.58 7.96 11.72
N PRO A 30 -20.36 6.87 11.85
CA PRO A 30 -20.09 5.85 12.88
C PRO A 30 -18.70 5.22 12.74
N LEU A 31 -18.24 4.99 11.51
CA LEU A 31 -16.90 4.49 11.24
C LEU A 31 -15.84 5.53 11.60
N MET A 32 -16.05 6.80 11.23
CA MET A 32 -15.13 7.89 11.60
C MET A 32 -15.01 8.04 13.12
N ALA A 33 -16.13 7.96 13.84
CA ALA A 33 -16.16 7.96 15.29
C ALA A 33 -15.38 6.78 15.89
N PHE A 34 -15.56 5.59 15.34
CA PHE A 34 -14.80 4.41 15.78
C PHE A 34 -13.29 4.60 15.55
N LEU A 35 -12.91 5.00 14.34
CA LEU A 35 -11.52 5.20 13.94
C LEU A 35 -10.77 6.22 14.81
N ARG A 36 -11.44 7.27 15.29
CA ARG A 36 -10.85 8.26 16.21
C ARG A 36 -10.29 7.66 17.51
N HIS A 37 -10.74 6.48 17.92
CA HIS A 37 -10.25 5.79 19.12
C HIS A 37 -8.93 5.05 18.91
N PHE A 38 -8.51 4.83 17.66
CA PHE A 38 -7.29 4.10 17.33
C PHE A 38 -6.09 5.02 17.21
N PRO A 39 -4.87 4.52 17.51
CA PRO A 39 -3.64 5.27 17.27
C PRO A 39 -3.52 5.64 15.79
N VAL A 40 -2.91 6.80 15.55
CA VAL A 40 -2.61 7.26 14.20
C VAL A 40 -1.40 6.48 13.67
N VAL A 41 -1.57 5.87 12.50
CA VAL A 41 -0.45 5.40 11.68
C VAL A 41 -0.36 6.36 10.51
N GLU A 42 0.77 7.04 10.40
CA GLU A 42 0.93 8.22 9.53
C GLU A 42 1.14 7.85 8.06
N SER A 43 1.61 6.62 7.78
CA SER A 43 1.85 6.17 6.40
C SER A 43 1.97 4.65 6.29
N VAL A 44 1.90 4.15 5.04
CA VAL A 44 2.17 2.75 4.72
C VAL A 44 3.61 2.36 5.05
N GLU A 45 4.60 3.24 4.82
CA GLU A 45 5.98 2.98 5.21
C GLU A 45 6.11 2.73 6.72
N ARG A 46 5.29 3.41 7.54
CA ARG A 46 5.28 3.18 8.98
C ARG A 46 4.76 1.79 9.33
N PHE A 47 3.76 1.27 8.60
CA PHE A 47 3.35 -0.13 8.74
C PHE A 47 4.50 -1.09 8.41
N VAL A 48 5.21 -0.85 7.30
CA VAL A 48 6.37 -1.66 6.90
C VAL A 48 7.45 -1.64 7.98
N ASP A 49 7.77 -0.47 8.52
CA ASP A 49 8.82 -0.31 9.54
C ASP A 49 8.46 -0.99 10.87
N VAL A 50 7.18 -0.94 11.28
CA VAL A 50 6.71 -1.54 12.53
C VAL A 50 6.65 -3.07 12.44
N LEU A 51 6.13 -3.60 11.34
CA LEU A 51 6.04 -5.05 11.14
C LEU A 51 7.41 -5.66 10.82
N GLY A 52 8.24 -4.93 10.07
CA GLY A 52 9.64 -5.27 9.80
C GLY A 52 9.81 -6.72 9.32
N PRO A 53 10.75 -7.49 9.90
CA PRO A 53 11.00 -8.89 9.52
C PRO A 53 9.82 -9.86 9.76
N SER A 54 8.74 -9.41 10.41
CA SER A 54 7.54 -10.24 10.56
C SER A 54 6.73 -10.35 9.28
N ILE A 55 6.96 -9.46 8.29
CA ILE A 55 6.30 -9.49 6.98
C ILE A 55 6.83 -10.69 6.19
N PHE A 56 5.95 -11.64 5.91
CA PHE A 56 6.27 -12.77 5.05
C PHE A 56 6.04 -12.42 3.59
N GLU A 57 4.88 -11.86 3.28
CA GLU A 57 4.51 -11.43 1.94
C GLU A 57 3.82 -10.07 1.98
N ALA A 58 3.92 -9.35 0.87
CA ALA A 58 3.19 -8.11 0.66
C ALA A 58 2.39 -8.17 -0.63
N HIS A 59 1.12 -7.78 -0.54
CA HIS A 59 0.23 -7.62 -1.68
C HIS A 59 0.26 -6.16 -2.12
N VAL A 60 0.51 -5.95 -3.40
CA VAL A 60 0.98 -4.70 -3.98
C VAL A 60 -0.03 -4.19 -4.98
N SER A 61 -0.71 -3.13 -4.57
CA SER A 61 -1.47 -2.23 -5.40
C SER A 61 -1.56 -0.89 -4.69
N ASN A 62 -1.82 0.17 -5.46
CA ASN A 62 -1.98 1.49 -4.88
C ASN A 62 -3.42 1.65 -4.38
N ALA A 63 -3.71 2.72 -3.64
CA ALA A 63 -5.07 3.08 -3.29
C ALA A 63 -5.27 4.59 -3.24
N SER A 64 -6.52 5.03 -3.41
CA SER A 64 -6.89 6.42 -3.21
C SER A 64 -8.21 6.60 -2.47
N GLY A 65 -8.27 7.61 -1.59
CA GLY A 65 -9.45 7.91 -0.79
C GLY A 65 -9.88 6.73 0.09
N LEU A 66 -11.20 6.50 0.20
CA LEU A 66 -11.79 5.44 1.03
C LEU A 66 -12.21 4.18 0.26
N LEU A 67 -12.39 4.30 -1.04
CA LEU A 67 -13.01 3.26 -1.87
C LEU A 67 -12.15 2.85 -3.08
N GLY A 68 -11.06 3.58 -3.34
CA GLY A 68 -10.21 3.36 -4.50
C GLY A 68 -9.10 2.35 -4.23
N GLU A 69 -9.43 1.16 -3.73
CA GLU A 69 -8.44 0.09 -3.55
C GLU A 69 -7.94 -0.47 -4.89
N GLY A 70 -6.83 -1.22 -4.87
CA GLY A 70 -6.38 -1.96 -6.04
C GLY A 70 -5.98 -1.07 -7.23
N ALA A 71 -5.66 0.19 -6.99
CA ALA A 71 -5.32 1.15 -8.04
C ALA A 71 -3.96 0.85 -8.69
N ARG A 72 -3.73 1.41 -9.87
CA ARG A 72 -2.52 1.15 -10.67
C ARG A 72 -1.28 1.65 -9.94
N TYR A 73 -0.13 1.09 -10.28
CA TYR A 73 1.13 1.38 -9.59
C TYR A 73 1.42 2.89 -9.47
N GLY A 74 1.19 3.65 -10.55
CA GLY A 74 1.36 5.12 -10.56
C GLY A 74 0.11 5.92 -10.21
N ASP A 75 -1.05 5.29 -10.04
CA ASP A 75 -2.33 5.95 -9.84
C ASP A 75 -2.80 5.70 -8.39
N GLY A 76 -2.55 6.64 -7.48
CA GLY A 76 -3.03 6.57 -6.09
C GLY A 76 -2.27 7.52 -5.16
N ASP A 77 -2.51 7.37 -3.86
CA ASP A 77 -1.99 8.25 -2.83
C ASP A 77 -0.60 7.80 -2.30
N VAL A 78 -0.18 6.57 -2.64
CA VAL A 78 1.09 5.98 -2.21
C VAL A 78 2.22 6.25 -3.22
N ASP A 79 3.38 6.69 -2.72
CA ASP A 79 4.65 6.61 -3.47
C ASP A 79 5.14 5.14 -3.45
N MET A 80 4.73 4.39 -4.48
CA MET A 80 5.02 2.96 -4.57
C MET A 80 6.52 2.66 -4.61
N ASP A 81 7.34 3.50 -5.23
CA ASP A 81 8.79 3.26 -5.30
C ASP A 81 9.42 3.27 -3.89
N ARG A 82 8.95 4.14 -3.00
CA ARG A 82 9.38 4.17 -1.60
C ARG A 82 8.93 2.94 -0.83
N VAL A 83 7.65 2.59 -0.93
CA VAL A 83 7.08 1.45 -0.21
C VAL A 83 7.74 0.14 -0.64
N ILE A 84 7.89 -0.08 -1.96
CA ILE A 84 8.58 -1.23 -2.51
C ILE A 84 10.04 -1.27 -2.07
N GLY A 85 10.72 -0.12 -2.05
CA GLY A 85 12.10 -0.04 -1.58
C GLY A 85 12.28 -0.50 -0.13
N ARG A 86 11.29 -0.27 0.73
CA ARG A 86 11.29 -0.76 2.13
C ARG A 86 10.92 -2.23 2.20
N LEU A 87 9.83 -2.63 1.53
CA LEU A 87 9.34 -4.00 1.50
C LEU A 87 10.40 -4.97 0.97
N ALA A 88 11.15 -4.59 -0.07
CA ALA A 88 12.22 -5.40 -0.65
C ALA A 88 13.31 -5.82 0.36
N ARG A 89 13.43 -5.13 1.49
CA ARG A 89 14.42 -5.43 2.53
C ARG A 89 13.90 -6.42 3.59
N VAL A 90 12.59 -6.59 3.71
CA VAL A 90 11.98 -7.30 4.85
C VAL A 90 10.99 -8.38 4.43
N ALA A 91 10.26 -8.19 3.33
CA ALA A 91 9.29 -9.15 2.82
C ALA A 91 10.00 -10.23 1.98
N ARG A 92 9.52 -11.47 2.10
CA ARG A 92 10.01 -12.59 1.28
C ARG A 92 9.39 -12.60 -0.11
N TYR A 93 8.13 -12.18 -0.22
CA TYR A 93 7.39 -12.15 -1.48
C TYR A 93 6.69 -10.81 -1.69
N LEU A 94 6.75 -10.30 -2.92
CA LEU A 94 5.98 -9.14 -3.39
C LEU A 94 5.03 -9.64 -4.47
N VAL A 95 3.73 -9.48 -4.27
CA VAL A 95 2.67 -10.03 -5.13
C VAL A 95 1.85 -8.86 -5.67
N THR A 96 1.63 -8.77 -6.97
CA THR A 96 0.77 -7.72 -7.55
C THR A 96 -0.70 -8.06 -7.33
N GLU A 97 -1.49 -7.09 -6.85
CA GLU A 97 -2.93 -7.22 -6.62
C GLU A 97 -3.69 -6.00 -7.15
N THR A 98 -3.39 -5.62 -8.40
CA THR A 98 -4.01 -4.47 -9.05
C THR A 98 -5.34 -4.87 -9.69
N LEU A 99 -6.39 -4.04 -9.55
CA LEU A 99 -7.67 -4.23 -10.22
C LEU A 99 -7.49 -4.12 -11.74
N GLU A 100 -8.11 -5.07 -12.44
CA GLU A 100 -8.07 -5.17 -13.88
C GLU A 100 -9.46 -4.94 -14.48
N PRO A 101 -9.55 -4.14 -15.56
CA PRO A 101 -10.75 -4.11 -16.38
C PRO A 101 -11.05 -5.46 -17.05
N ASP A 102 -9.99 -6.23 -17.33
CA ASP A 102 -10.04 -7.56 -17.94
C ASP A 102 -8.96 -8.46 -17.31
N ASN A 103 -9.41 -9.37 -16.43
CA ASN A 103 -8.56 -10.26 -15.66
C ASN A 103 -7.73 -11.22 -16.54
N ASP A 104 -8.19 -11.55 -17.74
CA ASP A 104 -7.48 -12.47 -18.63
C ASP A 104 -6.22 -11.83 -19.23
N ARG A 105 -6.16 -10.49 -19.25
CA ARG A 105 -5.02 -9.73 -19.78
C ARG A 105 -3.99 -9.37 -18.72
N ALA A 106 -4.45 -9.07 -17.51
CA ALA A 106 -3.62 -8.67 -16.37
C ALA A 106 -2.64 -7.53 -16.73
N ALA A 107 -3.14 -6.48 -17.38
CA ALA A 107 -2.29 -5.42 -17.93
C ALA A 107 -1.71 -4.53 -16.82
N HIS A 108 -2.52 -4.16 -15.84
CA HIS A 108 -2.12 -3.32 -14.71
C HIS A 108 -1.22 -4.06 -13.72
N MET A 109 -1.44 -5.34 -13.48
CA MET A 109 -0.55 -6.19 -12.68
C MET A 109 0.83 -6.31 -13.33
N ARG A 110 0.90 -6.49 -14.65
CA ARG A 110 2.19 -6.47 -15.36
C ARG A 110 2.87 -5.12 -15.26
N GLU A 111 2.12 -4.02 -15.39
CA GLU A 111 2.66 -2.66 -15.18
C GLU A 111 3.27 -2.53 -13.77
N ALA A 112 2.54 -2.93 -12.73
CA ALA A 112 3.03 -2.92 -11.35
C ALA A 112 4.28 -3.80 -11.18
N GLN A 113 4.31 -4.97 -11.80
CA GLN A 113 5.47 -5.86 -11.82
C GLN A 113 6.71 -5.17 -12.42
N HIS A 114 6.56 -4.43 -13.52
CA HIS A 114 7.66 -3.68 -14.14
C HIS A 114 8.16 -2.55 -13.23
N GLY A 115 7.25 -1.82 -12.58
CA GLY A 115 7.58 -0.79 -11.59
C GLY A 115 8.43 -1.37 -10.45
N MET A 116 7.95 -2.44 -9.82
CA MET A 116 8.67 -3.13 -8.76
C MET A 116 10.05 -3.62 -9.22
N ALA A 117 10.14 -4.28 -10.38
CA ALA A 117 11.40 -4.78 -10.90
C ALA A 117 12.44 -3.67 -11.17
N SER A 118 11.98 -2.48 -11.55
CA SER A 118 12.83 -1.29 -11.71
C SER A 118 13.44 -0.85 -10.37
N VAL A 119 12.64 -0.79 -9.31
CA VAL A 119 13.10 -0.44 -7.96
C VAL A 119 14.10 -1.47 -7.43
N LEU A 120 13.77 -2.76 -7.56
CA LEU A 120 14.63 -3.85 -7.10
C LEU A 120 16.00 -3.84 -7.76
N ARG A 121 16.06 -3.58 -9.08
CA ARG A 121 17.31 -3.47 -9.83
C ARG A 121 18.18 -2.32 -9.34
N LYS A 122 17.59 -1.13 -9.14
CA LYS A 122 18.28 0.04 -8.58
C LYS A 122 18.86 -0.22 -7.19
N LEU A 123 18.19 -1.04 -6.37
CA LEU A 123 18.68 -1.42 -5.04
C LEU A 123 19.86 -2.39 -5.12
N GLN A 124 19.82 -3.35 -6.05
CA GLN A 124 20.92 -4.29 -6.27
C GLN A 124 22.19 -3.56 -6.75
N GLU A 125 22.04 -2.60 -7.67
CA GLU A 125 23.15 -1.78 -8.18
C GLU A 125 23.80 -0.93 -7.08
N LYS A 126 23.02 -0.44 -6.11
CA LYS A 126 23.51 0.37 -4.98
C LYS A 126 24.13 -0.45 -3.84
N GLY A 127 23.76 -1.72 -3.71
CA GLY A 127 24.26 -2.61 -2.65
C GLY A 127 25.48 -3.46 -3.07
N GLY A 128 25.90 -3.37 -4.34
CA GLY A 128 27.00 -4.15 -4.91
C GLY A 128 28.35 -3.42 -5.01
N GLY A 129 28.51 -2.28 -4.32
CA GLY A 129 29.78 -1.54 -4.21
C GLY A 129 30.17 -1.32 -2.75
#